data_AF-A0AAV9G4F1-F1
#
_entry.id   AF-A0AAV9G4F1-F1
#
_cell.length_a   1.000
_cell.length_b   1.000
_cell.length_c   1.000
_cell.angle_alpha   90.00
_cell.angle_beta   90.00
_cell.angle_gamma   90.00
#
_symmetry.space_group_name_H-M   'P 1'
#
loop_
_entity.id
_entity.type
_entity.pdbx_description
1 polymer ?
#
loop_
_entity_poly.entity_id
_entity_poly.type
_entity_poly.pdbx_seq_one_letter_code
_entity_poly.pdbx_strand_id
1 'polypeptide(L)'
;MKLPFLSKLALSLAAFATVNCNPVPAAGIPPAADTSPSSSLTKRVNECYPSSFASDWHANAPLISDCEHLMNNIPSKSHFIWTWNPWQTLEQHGTCAFKAIGGEGGGGRVGDEDIRDLIRDSIRDSIRDWGRDGRVATRGVMECCCSFQEIHWGVTRP
;
A
#
# COMPACT_ATOMS: atom_id res chain seq x y z
N MET A 1 -45.16 40.00 24.69
CA MET A 1 -45.67 39.22 23.55
C MET A 1 -44.49 38.86 22.65
N LYS A 2 -44.21 37.55 22.53
CA LYS A 2 -43.48 36.78 21.49
C LYS A 2 -42.30 37.42 20.71
N LEU A 3 -41.11 36.90 21.02
CA LEU A 3 -39.97 36.60 20.10
C LEU A 3 -40.40 35.48 19.10
N PRO A 4 -39.76 35.28 17.90
CA PRO A 4 -38.33 34.95 17.87
C PRO A 4 -37.48 35.33 16.64
N PHE A 5 -36.17 35.39 16.94
CA PHE A 5 -35.03 35.11 16.07
C PHE A 5 -35.22 33.80 15.29
N LEU A 6 -34.90 33.80 13.98
CA LEU A 6 -34.64 32.57 13.23
C LEU A 6 -33.34 32.70 12.42
N SER A 7 -32.31 32.10 13.00
CA SER A 7 -31.06 31.66 12.37
C SER A 7 -31.37 30.70 11.23
N LYS A 8 -30.81 30.95 10.03
CA LYS A 8 -30.77 29.98 8.94
C LYS A 8 -29.38 29.36 8.89
N LEU A 9 -29.15 28.31 9.67
CA LEU A 9 -28.06 27.37 9.40
C LEU A 9 -28.50 26.50 8.21
N ALA A 10 -27.87 26.68 7.06
CA ALA A 10 -27.98 25.76 5.95
C ALA A 10 -27.09 24.54 6.25
N LEU A 11 -27.73 23.41 6.56
CA LEU A 11 -27.07 22.12 6.73
C LEU A 11 -26.72 21.58 5.32
N SER A 12 -25.46 21.71 4.91
CA SER A 12 -24.97 21.12 3.67
C SER A 12 -24.81 19.61 3.85
N LEU A 13 -25.74 18.83 3.29
CA LEU A 13 -25.59 17.38 3.14
C LEU A 13 -24.57 17.12 2.03
N ALA A 14 -23.32 16.84 2.39
CA ALA A 14 -22.37 16.25 1.44
C ALA A 14 -22.74 14.78 1.25
N ALA A 15 -23.20 14.42 0.04
CA ALA A 15 -23.40 13.04 -0.35
C ALA A 15 -22.02 12.37 -0.50
N PHE A 16 -21.67 11.47 0.41
CA PHE A 16 -20.51 10.60 0.23
C PHE A 16 -20.85 9.57 -0.85
N ALA A 17 -20.14 9.62 -1.97
CA ALA A 17 -20.16 8.55 -2.94
C ALA A 17 -19.58 7.29 -2.29
N THR A 18 -20.36 6.22 -2.20
CA THR A 18 -19.87 4.92 -1.73
C THR A 18 -18.95 4.35 -2.81
N VAL A 19 -17.63 4.45 -2.58
CA VAL A 19 -16.65 3.74 -3.40
C VAL A 19 -16.83 2.24 -3.13
N ASN A 20 -17.41 1.55 -4.09
CA ASN A 20 -17.62 0.10 -4.04
C ASN A 20 -16.37 -0.59 -4.58
N CYS A 21 -15.61 -1.29 -3.74
CA CYS A 21 -14.40 -2.03 -4.12
C CYS A 21 -14.71 -3.33 -4.88
N ASN A 22 -15.75 -3.34 -5.72
CA ASN A 22 -16.09 -4.49 -6.54
C ASN A 22 -15.24 -4.49 -7.82
N PRO A 23 -14.63 -5.63 -8.18
CA PRO A 23 -13.91 -5.74 -9.45
C PRO A 23 -14.89 -5.59 -10.61
N VAL A 24 -14.56 -4.72 -11.56
CA VAL A 24 -15.30 -4.53 -12.82
C VAL A 24 -15.22 -5.84 -13.62
N PRO A 25 -16.34 -6.47 -14.00
CA PRO A 25 -16.29 -7.64 -14.87
C PRO A 25 -15.86 -7.22 -16.29
N ALA A 26 -14.77 -7.81 -16.78
CA ALA A 26 -14.32 -7.61 -18.15
C ALA A 26 -15.35 -8.20 -19.13
N ALA A 27 -15.83 -7.37 -20.06
CA ALA A 27 -16.69 -7.81 -21.15
C ALA A 27 -15.95 -8.81 -22.06
N GLY A 28 -16.59 -9.93 -22.33
CA GLY A 28 -15.96 -11.10 -22.95
C GLY A 28 -15.67 -10.98 -24.44
N ILE A 29 -14.53 -11.55 -24.84
CA ILE A 29 -14.24 -12.01 -26.20
C ILE A 29 -14.10 -13.55 -26.10
N PRO A 30 -14.70 -14.34 -27.00
CA PRO A 30 -14.65 -15.80 -26.89
C PRO A 30 -13.22 -16.34 -27.06
N PRO A 31 -12.80 -17.35 -26.27
CA PRO A 31 -11.43 -17.84 -26.32
C PRO A 31 -11.21 -18.81 -27.49
N ALA A 32 -10.17 -18.56 -28.28
CA ALA A 32 -9.54 -19.61 -29.06
C ALA A 32 -8.91 -20.63 -28.11
N ALA A 33 -9.12 -21.93 -28.37
CA ALA A 33 -8.60 -23.00 -27.55
C ALA A 33 -7.06 -23.02 -27.63
N ASP A 34 -6.41 -22.63 -26.54
CA ASP A 34 -4.96 -22.72 -26.38
C ASP A 34 -4.63 -23.73 -25.27
N THR A 35 -3.77 -24.68 -25.62
CA THR A 35 -3.39 -25.82 -24.78
C THR A 35 -2.17 -25.41 -23.96
N SER A 36 -2.32 -24.40 -23.11
CA SER A 36 -1.25 -23.96 -22.19
C SER A 36 -1.37 -24.68 -20.84
N PRO A 37 -0.25 -25.08 -20.21
CA PRO A 37 -0.27 -25.60 -18.85
C PRO A 37 -0.90 -24.55 -17.95
N SER A 38 -1.92 -24.95 -17.17
CA SER A 38 -2.65 -24.06 -16.28
C SER A 38 -1.71 -23.56 -15.17
N SER A 39 -1.00 -22.47 -15.46
CA SER A 39 -0.44 -21.61 -14.43
C SER A 39 -1.63 -20.98 -13.72
N SER A 40 -2.02 -21.54 -12.58
CA SER A 40 -3.03 -20.91 -11.73
C SER A 40 -2.51 -19.52 -11.36
N LEU A 41 -3.02 -18.48 -12.01
CA LEU A 41 -2.71 -17.10 -11.66
C LEU A 41 -3.39 -16.82 -10.33
N THR A 42 -2.60 -16.70 -9.26
CA THR A 42 -3.14 -16.23 -7.98
C THR A 42 -3.47 -14.76 -8.10
N LYS A 43 -4.72 -14.40 -7.77
CA LYS A 43 -5.15 -13.01 -7.75
C LYS A 43 -4.32 -12.25 -6.71
N ARG A 44 -3.70 -11.15 -7.14
CA ARG A 44 -2.99 -10.24 -6.23
C ARG A 44 -3.98 -9.42 -5.41
N VAL A 45 -3.61 -9.12 -4.19
CA VAL A 45 -4.46 -8.45 -3.21
C VAL A 45 -3.97 -7.01 -3.05
N ASN A 46 -4.89 -6.06 -3.24
CA ASN A 46 -4.69 -4.64 -2.97
C ASN A 46 -5.80 -4.21 -2.00
N GLU A 47 -5.40 -3.85 -0.78
CA GLU A 47 -6.26 -3.61 0.38
C GLU A 47 -6.07 -2.20 0.96
N CYS A 48 -5.10 -1.43 0.43
CA CYS A 48 -4.77 -0.10 0.94
C CYS A 48 -5.06 1.02 -0.07
N TYR A 49 -5.37 2.20 0.48
CA TYR A 49 -5.51 3.44 -0.27
C TYR A 49 -4.12 4.00 -0.65
N PRO A 50 -4.08 5.03 -1.53
CA PRO A 50 -2.82 5.68 -1.89
C PRO A 50 -1.99 6.11 -0.69
N SER A 51 -0.68 5.93 -0.80
CA SER A 51 0.28 6.29 0.25
C SER A 51 0.90 7.66 0.05
N SER A 52 1.30 8.28 1.16
CA SER A 52 2.36 9.31 1.16
C SER A 52 3.75 8.69 0.96
N PHE A 53 4.70 9.49 0.48
CA PHE A 53 6.09 9.09 0.31
C PHE A 53 7.02 10.18 0.85
N ALA A 54 7.97 9.78 1.69
CA ALA A 54 9.05 10.61 2.18
C ALA A 54 10.37 9.86 2.06
N SER A 55 11.43 10.59 1.73
CA SER A 55 12.78 10.04 1.76
C SER A 55 13.15 9.61 3.17
N ASP A 56 13.72 8.42 3.28
CA ASP A 56 14.44 7.94 4.46
C ASP A 56 15.86 7.54 4.06
N TRP A 57 16.41 8.20 3.03
CA TRP A 57 17.69 7.84 2.44
C TRP A 57 18.85 8.02 3.41
N HIS A 58 19.73 7.02 3.44
CA HIS A 58 21.00 7.04 4.15
C HIS A 58 22.03 6.12 3.46
N ALA A 59 23.33 6.29 3.74
CA ALA A 59 24.40 5.52 3.07
C ALA A 59 24.27 3.99 3.21
N ASN A 60 23.66 3.53 4.30
CA ASN A 60 23.41 2.11 4.55
C ASN A 60 22.09 1.59 3.94
N ALA A 61 21.32 2.40 3.19
CA ALA A 61 20.02 2.01 2.64
C ALA A 61 20.11 0.73 1.77
N PRO A 62 19.03 -0.06 1.65
CA PRO A 62 19.04 -1.28 0.85
C PRO A 62 19.36 -1.01 -0.62
N LEU A 63 19.93 -2.03 -1.27
CA LEU A 63 20.23 -1.98 -2.71
C LEU A 63 18.93 -2.08 -3.52
N ILE A 64 18.83 -1.29 -4.58
CA ILE A 64 17.69 -1.34 -5.51
C ILE A 64 17.53 -2.75 -6.09
N SER A 65 18.64 -3.41 -6.46
CA SER A 65 18.62 -4.78 -7.00
C SER A 65 17.97 -5.79 -6.05
N ASP A 66 18.19 -5.65 -4.75
CA ASP A 66 17.59 -6.54 -3.75
C ASP A 66 16.10 -6.27 -3.61
N CYS A 67 15.69 -5.01 -3.70
CA CYS A 67 14.28 -4.61 -3.65
C CYS A 67 13.52 -5.01 -4.93
N GLU A 68 14.14 -4.96 -6.10
CA GLU A 68 13.57 -5.49 -7.34
C GLU A 68 13.36 -7.00 -7.22
N HIS A 69 14.36 -7.72 -6.70
CA HIS A 69 14.24 -9.15 -6.49
C HIS A 69 13.17 -9.49 -5.44
N LEU A 70 13.08 -8.72 -4.34
CA LEU A 70 11.99 -8.84 -3.38
C LEU A 70 10.64 -8.68 -4.08
N MET A 71 10.42 -7.52 -4.71
CA MET A 71 9.17 -7.17 -5.39
C MET A 71 8.73 -8.27 -6.37
N ASN A 72 9.66 -8.86 -7.12
CA ASN A 72 9.32 -9.88 -8.12
C ASN A 72 8.88 -11.21 -7.47
N ASN A 73 9.33 -11.51 -6.25
CA ASN A 73 9.15 -12.81 -5.59
C ASN A 73 8.20 -12.79 -4.38
N ILE A 74 7.51 -11.67 -4.08
CA ILE A 74 6.52 -11.63 -2.99
C ILE A 74 5.43 -12.68 -3.21
N PRO A 75 5.18 -13.60 -2.27
CA PRO A 75 4.11 -14.58 -2.40
C PRO A 75 2.74 -13.90 -2.37
N SER A 76 1.77 -14.41 -3.15
CA SER A 76 0.40 -13.86 -3.15
C SER A 76 -0.35 -14.19 -1.86
N LYS A 77 -0.26 -13.29 -0.89
CA LYS A 77 -0.93 -13.33 0.41
C LYS A 77 -1.11 -11.90 0.92
N SER A 78 -2.03 -11.68 1.85
CA SER A 78 -2.02 -10.45 2.64
C SER A 78 -1.32 -10.65 3.98
N HIS A 79 -0.85 -9.53 4.52
CA HIS A 79 -0.20 -9.42 5.81
C HIS A 79 -1.12 -8.70 6.78
N PHE A 80 -1.26 -9.21 8.00
CA PHE A 80 -2.03 -8.55 9.04
C PHE A 80 -1.09 -7.88 10.03
N ILE A 81 -1.31 -6.58 10.26
CA ILE A 81 -0.58 -5.79 11.23
C ILE A 81 -1.53 -5.57 12.41
N TRP A 82 -1.11 -5.89 13.64
CA TRP A 82 -2.02 -5.84 14.80
C TRP A 82 -1.89 -4.59 15.66
N THR A 83 -0.68 -4.00 15.70
CA THR A 83 -0.31 -3.09 16.79
C THR A 83 0.50 -1.89 16.32
N TRP A 84 0.54 -0.87 17.16
CA TRP A 84 1.35 0.33 17.03
C TRP A 84 2.80 0.17 17.50
N ASN A 85 3.21 -1.05 17.90
CA ASN A 85 4.58 -1.42 18.29
C ASN A 85 4.71 -2.97 18.41
N PRO A 86 5.78 -3.61 17.92
CA PRO A 86 6.89 -3.10 17.09
C PRO A 86 6.62 -3.15 15.58
N TRP A 87 7.48 -2.45 14.83
CA TRP A 87 7.58 -2.60 13.37
C TRP A 87 7.75 -4.07 12.99
N GLN A 88 6.88 -4.54 12.10
CA GLN A 88 6.85 -5.90 11.59
C GLN A 88 7.52 -5.95 10.23
N THR A 89 8.46 -6.87 10.03
CA THR A 89 8.97 -7.19 8.70
C THR A 89 7.94 -8.05 7.98
N LEU A 90 7.35 -7.51 6.92
CA LEU A 90 6.33 -8.23 6.15
C LEU A 90 6.98 -9.09 5.08
N GLU A 91 7.93 -8.51 4.35
CA GLU A 91 8.63 -9.15 3.23
C GLU A 91 10.10 -8.72 3.23
N GLN A 92 11.00 -9.62 2.86
CA GLN A 92 12.44 -9.36 2.89
C GLN A 92 13.21 -10.19 1.86
N HIS A 93 14.19 -9.56 1.21
CA HIS A 93 15.20 -10.23 0.40
C HIS A 93 16.53 -9.47 0.44
N GLY A 94 17.63 -10.19 0.68
CA GLY A 94 18.97 -9.58 0.71
C GLY A 94 19.04 -8.43 1.71
N THR A 95 19.44 -7.25 1.23
CA THR A 95 19.48 -6.03 2.04
C THR A 95 18.13 -5.32 2.16
N CYS A 96 17.11 -5.67 1.37
CA CYS A 96 15.82 -5.01 1.31
C CYS A 96 14.77 -5.66 2.20
N ALA A 97 14.12 -4.86 3.04
CA ALA A 97 12.97 -5.26 3.86
C ALA A 97 11.84 -4.24 3.72
N PHE A 98 10.62 -4.74 3.55
CA PHE A 98 9.41 -3.95 3.72
C PHE A 98 8.90 -4.15 5.14
N LYS A 99 8.90 -3.07 5.93
CA LYS A 99 8.45 -3.08 7.32
C LYS A 99 7.22 -2.20 7.45
N ALA A 100 6.31 -2.58 8.35
CA ALA A 100 5.11 -1.81 8.63
C ALA A 100 4.71 -1.87 10.10
N ILE A 101 3.94 -0.89 10.54
CA ILE A 101 3.43 -0.75 11.90
C ILE A 101 2.05 -0.07 11.83
N GLY A 102 1.15 -0.46 12.74
CA GLY A 102 -0.14 0.22 12.86
C GLY A 102 0.01 1.62 13.45
N GLY A 103 -0.92 2.51 13.15
CA GLY A 103 -1.06 3.79 13.82
C GLY A 103 -1.84 3.67 15.14
N GLU A 104 -2.18 4.81 15.74
CA GLU A 104 -2.93 4.85 17.01
C GLU A 104 -4.32 4.19 16.93
N GLY A 105 -4.89 4.11 15.73
CA GLY A 105 -6.19 3.46 15.46
C GLY A 105 -6.16 1.94 15.33
N GLY A 106 -4.98 1.29 15.41
CA GLY A 106 -4.80 -0.15 15.22
C GLY A 106 -3.95 -0.49 13.99
N GLY A 107 -3.94 -1.75 13.60
CA GLY A 107 -3.28 -2.21 12.36
C GLY A 107 -4.25 -2.87 11.37
N GLY A 108 -4.03 -2.58 10.09
CA GLY A 108 -4.81 -3.10 8.98
C GLY A 108 -4.20 -4.31 8.28
N ARG A 109 -4.81 -4.66 7.15
CA ARG A 109 -4.34 -5.68 6.24
C ARG A 109 -3.65 -5.03 5.04
N VAL A 110 -2.44 -5.50 4.72
CA VAL A 110 -1.66 -5.04 3.58
C VAL A 110 -1.52 -6.19 2.60
N GLY A 111 -2.02 -6.01 1.38
CA GLY A 111 -1.95 -7.00 0.33
C GLY A 111 -0.57 -7.11 -0.32
N ASP A 112 -0.32 -8.21 -1.04
CA ASP A 112 0.93 -8.40 -1.78
C ASP A 112 1.13 -7.36 -2.87
N GLU A 113 0.06 -6.90 -3.52
CA GLU A 113 0.15 -5.85 -4.54
C GLU A 113 0.45 -4.49 -3.93
N ASP A 114 -0.08 -4.19 -2.74
CA ASP A 114 0.25 -2.96 -2.01
C ASP A 114 1.76 -2.88 -1.75
N ILE A 115 2.37 -3.97 -1.25
CA ILE A 115 3.81 -4.03 -1.00
C ILE A 115 4.60 -3.90 -2.32
N ARG A 116 4.18 -4.59 -3.38
CA ARG A 116 4.85 -4.52 -4.70
C ARG A 116 4.81 -3.09 -5.26
N ASP A 117 3.67 -2.43 -5.19
CA ASP A 117 3.47 -1.08 -5.70
C ASP A 117 4.27 -0.06 -4.90
N LEU A 118 4.27 -0.15 -3.56
CA LEU A 118 5.07 0.73 -2.72
C LEU A 118 6.57 0.55 -2.93
N ILE A 119 7.08 -0.68 -3.09
CA ILE A 119 8.49 -0.92 -3.42
C ILE A 119 8.83 -0.33 -4.79
N ARG A 120 7.98 -0.56 -5.81
CA ARG A 120 8.19 -0.03 -7.16
C ARG A 120 8.26 1.49 -7.17
N ASP A 121 7.31 2.14 -6.51
CA ASP A 121 7.23 3.60 -6.43
C ASP A 121 8.39 4.17 -5.61
N SER A 122 8.81 3.47 -4.55
CA SER A 122 9.99 3.82 -3.78
C SER A 122 11.28 3.78 -4.59
N ILE A 123 11.46 2.78 -5.46
CA ILE A 123 12.59 2.69 -6.38
C ILE A 123 12.53 3.84 -7.39
N ARG A 124 11.37 4.07 -8.02
CA ARG A 124 11.14 5.17 -8.98
C ARG A 124 11.50 6.51 -8.37
N ASP A 125 10.93 6.83 -7.21
CA ASP A 125 11.09 8.14 -6.58
C ASP A 125 12.50 8.28 -5.97
N SER A 126 13.13 7.19 -5.51
CA SER A 126 14.55 7.22 -5.15
C SER A 126 15.40 7.55 -6.38
N ILE A 127 15.23 6.88 -7.51
CA ILE A 127 16.03 7.19 -8.72
C ILE A 127 15.83 8.65 -9.17
N ARG A 128 14.61 9.19 -9.03
CA ARG A 128 14.29 10.56 -9.46
C ARG A 128 14.80 11.64 -8.50
N ASP A 129 14.57 11.46 -7.20
CA ASP A 129 14.57 12.58 -6.24
C ASP A 129 15.61 12.46 -5.12
N TRP A 130 16.00 11.24 -4.71
CA TRP A 130 16.73 11.03 -3.42
C TRP A 130 17.89 10.05 -3.44
N GLY A 131 17.79 9.02 -4.28
CA GLY A 131 18.70 7.89 -4.37
C GLY A 131 20.01 8.25 -5.03
N ARG A 132 21.10 7.96 -4.32
CA ARG A 132 22.45 7.88 -4.88
C ARG A 132 22.95 6.44 -4.73
N ASP A 133 23.89 6.06 -5.59
CA ASP A 133 24.66 4.81 -5.47
C ASP A 133 23.84 3.51 -5.52
N GLY A 134 22.70 3.51 -6.23
CA GLY A 134 21.88 2.31 -6.43
C GLY A 134 21.13 1.85 -5.18
N ARG A 135 20.78 2.77 -4.28
CA ARG A 135 20.08 2.50 -3.02
C ARG A 135 18.71 3.16 -2.95
N VAL A 136 17.80 2.55 -2.20
CA VAL A 136 16.42 3.01 -1.98
C VAL A 136 16.13 3.01 -0.50
N ALA A 137 15.60 4.11 0.04
CA ALA A 137 14.97 4.07 1.35
C ALA A 137 13.90 5.16 1.43
N THR A 138 12.71 4.72 1.74
CA THR A 138 11.50 5.53 1.73
C THR A 138 10.63 5.07 2.87
N ARG A 139 9.82 6.00 3.36
CA ARG A 139 8.78 5.73 4.33
C ARG A 139 7.51 6.45 3.93
N GLY A 140 6.41 5.99 4.48
CA GLY A 140 5.12 6.58 4.18
C GLY A 140 4.06 6.16 5.15
N VAL A 141 2.87 6.66 4.83
CA VAL A 141 1.64 6.42 5.56
C VAL A 141 0.55 6.16 4.54
N MET A 142 -0.19 5.08 4.76
CA MET A 142 -1.37 4.71 3.98
C MET A 142 -2.50 4.29 4.91
N GLU A 143 -3.73 4.39 4.44
CA GLU A 143 -4.89 3.83 5.13
C GLU A 143 -5.25 2.49 4.48
N CYS A 144 -5.55 1.47 5.28
CA CYS A 144 -5.97 0.17 4.74
C CYS A 144 -7.42 -0.17 5.10
N CYS A 145 -8.04 -1.02 4.27
CA CYS A 145 -9.48 -1.27 4.29
C CYS A 145 -9.99 -1.90 5.60
N CYS A 146 -11.32 -1.98 5.70
CA CYS A 146 -12.09 -2.59 6.79
C CYS A 146 -12.08 -1.87 8.14
N SER A 147 -11.27 -0.81 8.32
CA SER A 147 -11.37 0.11 9.48
C SER A 147 -10.68 1.48 9.29
N PHE A 148 -10.23 1.86 8.08
CA PHE A 148 -9.44 3.08 7.82
C PHE A 148 -8.26 3.23 8.79
N GLN A 149 -7.59 2.10 9.07
CA GLN A 149 -6.49 2.12 10.02
C GLN A 149 -5.24 2.59 9.30
N GLU A 150 -4.62 3.59 9.91
CA GLU A 150 -3.34 4.14 9.47
C GLU A 150 -2.25 3.07 9.61
N ILE A 151 -1.48 2.88 8.54
CA ILE A 151 -0.29 2.04 8.52
C ILE A 151 0.88 2.93 8.14
N HIS A 152 1.87 3.00 9.03
CA HIS A 152 3.18 3.51 8.65
C HIS A 152 4.00 2.37 8.08
N TRP A 153 4.73 2.65 7.00
CA TRP A 153 5.57 1.65 6.32
C TRP A 153 6.93 2.23 5.97
N GLY A 154 7.88 1.35 5.67
CA GLY A 154 9.19 1.72 5.16
C GLY A 154 9.87 0.63 4.34
N VAL A 155 10.58 1.05 3.30
CA VAL A 155 11.57 0.24 2.59
C VAL A 155 12.92 0.52 3.21
N THR A 156 13.45 -0.46 3.94
CA THR A 156 14.65 -0.28 4.78
C THR A 156 15.49 -1.54 4.80
N ARG A 157 16.54 -1.56 5.63
CA ARG A 157 17.27 -2.79 5.94
C ARG A 157 16.50 -3.65 6.96
N PRO A 158 16.72 -4.97 6.97
CA PRO A 158 16.16 -5.90 7.96
C PRO A 158 16.37 -5.42 9.41
#